data_AF-A0A5A5TCR4-F1
#
_entry.id   AF-A0A5A5TCR4-F1
#
_cell.length_a   1.000
_cell.length_b   1.000
_cell.length_c   1.000
_cell.angle_alpha   90.00
_cell.angle_beta   90.00
_cell.angle_gamma   90.00
#
_symmetry.space_group_name_H-M   'P 1'
#
loop_
_entity.id
_entity.type
_entity.pdbx_description
1 polymer ?
#
loop_
_entity_poly.entity_id
_entity_poly.type
_entity_poly.pdbx_seq_one_letter_code
_entity_poly.pdbx_strand_id
1 'polypeptide(L)'
;MGHKVHPNGFRLGVVRGWQSRWYAERDYKDILAEDFKIRGIINKELANASVSKIEIERTAADQVLVKVFTARPGIVIGKSGEKVDRLKSLLESKTKKRRVRMDIVEIRQPELDAFLVGRSIAEQLEKRVSFRRAMKQAVQKSMRANAKGIKVICGGRLGGSEIARTEKEVEGSVPLQTLRADIDYGQTEAHTTFGVIGIKVWIYKGDILPSKRRELAEAQVAAAAHQNVASRDRGDRRGGERRGPRTDRPQGSERAPRPLGDRPRGGDRGPRPQGERPARPPRPAGDRPVGDRPQAERGPRPGGDRGPRPQGERPQRPPRQPRPEQTPVSESSPSVTPTETTTSTPDTGATQSE
;
A
#
# COMPACT_ATOMS: atom_id res chain seq x y z
N MET A 1 12.08 -1.00 -29.85
CA MET A 1 13.43 -1.00 -29.23
C MET A 1 13.32 -1.09 -27.71
N GLY A 2 13.99 -2.09 -27.13
CA GLY A 2 13.74 -2.64 -25.79
C GLY A 2 14.94 -2.63 -24.84
N HIS A 3 15.60 -1.49 -24.66
CA HIS A 3 16.74 -1.36 -23.71
C HIS A 3 16.32 -0.79 -22.35
N LYS A 4 15.17 -1.21 -21.80
CA LYS A 4 14.68 -0.74 -20.49
C LYS A 4 14.48 -1.91 -19.55
N VAL A 5 15.19 -1.88 -18.42
CA VAL A 5 15.03 -2.86 -17.34
C VAL A 5 13.66 -2.69 -16.69
N HIS A 6 13.06 -3.79 -16.23
CA HIS A 6 11.79 -3.78 -15.51
C HIS A 6 11.92 -2.94 -14.22
N PRO A 7 11.13 -1.86 -14.01
CA PRO A 7 11.32 -0.93 -12.89
C PRO A 7 11.19 -1.58 -11.51
N ASN A 8 10.24 -2.50 -11.36
CA ASN A 8 10.06 -3.24 -10.11
C ASN A 8 11.27 -4.14 -9.84
N GLY A 9 11.77 -4.84 -10.87
CA GLY A 9 12.93 -5.74 -10.78
C GLY A 9 14.22 -4.99 -10.44
N PHE A 10 14.44 -3.85 -11.09
CA PHE A 10 15.58 -2.96 -10.84
C PHE A 10 15.63 -2.43 -9.39
N ARG A 11 14.48 -2.42 -8.69
CA ARG A 11 14.33 -1.92 -7.31
C ARG A 11 14.12 -3.03 -6.28
N LEU A 12 14.15 -4.31 -6.69
CA LEU A 12 14.07 -5.42 -5.74
C LEU A 12 15.25 -5.38 -4.78
N GLY A 13 14.98 -5.61 -3.48
CA GLY A 13 15.99 -5.57 -2.43
C GLY A 13 16.36 -4.16 -1.95
N VAL A 14 16.27 -3.15 -2.83
CA VAL A 14 16.55 -1.75 -2.46
C VAL A 14 15.32 -1.04 -1.97
N VAL A 15 14.23 -0.99 -2.73
CA VAL A 15 12.98 -0.28 -2.37
C VAL A 15 11.78 -1.21 -2.29
N ARG A 16 11.69 -2.19 -3.20
CA ARG A 16 10.57 -3.12 -3.29
C ARG A 16 10.95 -4.48 -2.69
N GLY A 17 9.99 -5.07 -1.98
CA GLY A 17 10.09 -6.43 -1.45
C GLY A 17 9.65 -7.49 -2.45
N TRP A 18 9.83 -8.75 -2.06
CA TRP A 18 9.39 -9.92 -2.81
C TRP A 18 7.87 -10.12 -2.71
N GLN A 19 7.27 -10.68 -3.75
CA GLN A 19 5.85 -11.08 -3.74
C GLN A 19 5.65 -12.46 -3.10
N SER A 20 6.57 -13.40 -3.33
CA SER A 20 6.58 -14.69 -2.64
C SER A 20 7.71 -14.70 -1.62
N ARG A 21 7.41 -15.04 -0.37
CA ARG A 21 8.38 -15.12 0.74
C ARG A 21 8.33 -16.51 1.36
N TRP A 22 9.29 -17.33 0.98
CA TRP A 22 9.48 -18.68 1.52
C TRP A 22 10.89 -19.17 1.19
N TYR A 23 11.32 -20.23 1.86
CA TYR A 23 12.61 -20.87 1.63
C TYR A 23 12.39 -22.38 1.48
N ALA A 24 13.04 -22.99 0.49
CA ALA A 24 13.04 -24.44 0.29
C ALA A 24 14.34 -24.84 -0.41
N GLU A 25 14.95 -25.94 0.04
CA GLU A 25 16.24 -26.40 -0.49
C GLU A 25 16.05 -27.45 -1.60
N ARG A 26 15.33 -28.55 -1.33
CA ARG A 26 15.12 -29.64 -2.29
C ARG A 26 13.86 -29.47 -3.14
N ASP A 27 12.75 -29.06 -2.52
CA ASP A 27 11.43 -29.01 -3.17
C ASP A 27 11.13 -27.68 -3.88
N TYR A 28 12.17 -26.87 -4.18
CA TYR A 28 12.00 -25.53 -4.73
C TYR A 28 11.19 -25.52 -6.03
N LYS A 29 11.48 -26.45 -6.95
CA LYS A 29 10.82 -26.54 -8.26
C LYS A 29 9.32 -26.81 -8.13
N ASP A 30 8.94 -27.73 -7.25
CA ASP A 30 7.56 -28.12 -7.02
C ASP A 30 6.77 -26.99 -6.36
N ILE A 31 7.36 -26.36 -5.34
CA ILE A 31 6.75 -25.23 -4.62
C ILE A 31 6.58 -24.03 -5.55
N LEU A 32 7.55 -23.75 -6.42
CA LEU A 32 7.45 -22.68 -7.41
C LEU A 32 6.33 -22.97 -8.44
N ALA A 33 6.21 -24.21 -8.91
CA ALA A 33 5.14 -24.61 -9.82
C ALA A 33 3.75 -24.49 -9.17
N GLU A 34 3.64 -24.80 -7.88
CA GLU A 34 2.42 -24.55 -7.10
C GLU A 34 2.08 -23.06 -7.03
N ASP A 35 3.06 -22.19 -6.73
CA ASP A 35 2.85 -20.74 -6.65
C ASP A 35 2.28 -20.17 -7.97
N PHE A 36 2.79 -20.61 -9.12
CA PHE A 36 2.23 -20.19 -10.43
C PHE A 36 0.78 -20.66 -10.62
N LYS A 37 0.45 -21.88 -10.22
CA LYS A 37 -0.93 -22.41 -10.28
C LYS A 37 -1.86 -21.62 -9.39
N ILE A 38 -1.46 -21.33 -8.15
CA ILE A 38 -2.24 -20.52 -7.19
C ILE A 38 -2.53 -19.14 -7.80
N ARG A 39 -1.50 -18.45 -8.32
CA ARG A 39 -1.67 -17.14 -8.96
C ARG A 39 -2.60 -17.21 -10.18
N GLY A 40 -2.48 -18.25 -11.01
CA GLY A 40 -3.33 -18.45 -12.19
C GLY A 40 -4.80 -18.62 -11.84
N ILE A 41 -5.10 -19.45 -10.83
CA ILE A 41 -6.46 -19.68 -10.34
C ILE A 41 -7.05 -18.40 -9.78
N ILE A 42 -6.32 -17.69 -8.91
CA ILE A 42 -6.79 -16.46 -8.29
C ILE A 42 -7.08 -15.40 -9.33
N ASN A 43 -6.19 -15.19 -10.31
CA ASN A 43 -6.41 -14.21 -11.37
C ASN A 43 -7.62 -14.53 -12.25
N LYS A 44 -7.91 -15.82 -12.48
CA LYS A 44 -9.07 -16.27 -13.26
C LYS A 44 -10.38 -16.08 -12.51
N GLU A 45 -10.46 -16.56 -11.27
CA GLU A 45 -11.69 -16.51 -10.45
C GLU A 45 -12.01 -15.10 -9.92
N LEU A 46 -10.97 -14.32 -9.65
CA LEU A 46 -11.07 -12.92 -9.18
C LEU A 46 -10.88 -11.91 -10.31
N ALA A 47 -11.11 -12.31 -11.57
CA ALA A 47 -11.06 -11.40 -12.71
C ALA A 47 -11.90 -10.15 -12.44
N ASN A 48 -13.12 -10.27 -11.92
CA ASN A 48 -14.01 -9.13 -11.67
C ASN A 48 -13.65 -8.30 -10.40
N ALA A 49 -12.75 -8.80 -9.57
CA ALA A 49 -12.45 -8.19 -8.27
C ALA A 49 -11.31 -7.17 -8.31
N SER A 50 -10.72 -6.88 -9.48
CA SER A 50 -9.63 -5.90 -9.62
C SER A 50 -8.49 -6.17 -8.63
N VAL A 51 -7.93 -7.38 -8.68
CA VAL A 51 -6.76 -7.77 -7.88
C VAL A 51 -5.53 -7.12 -8.47
N SER A 52 -4.71 -6.49 -7.63
CA SER A 52 -3.44 -5.88 -8.05
C SER A 52 -2.24 -6.78 -7.78
N LYS A 53 -2.13 -7.25 -6.55
CA LYS A 53 -0.96 -7.98 -6.06
C LYS A 53 -1.43 -9.20 -5.28
N ILE A 54 -0.71 -10.30 -5.47
CA ILE A 54 -0.86 -11.52 -4.70
C ILE A 54 0.48 -11.76 -4.02
N GLU A 55 0.48 -11.77 -2.69
CA GLU A 55 1.63 -12.18 -1.90
C GLU A 55 1.40 -13.58 -1.36
N ILE A 56 2.44 -14.41 -1.44
CA ILE A 56 2.41 -15.79 -0.97
C ILE A 56 3.50 -15.92 0.08
N GLU A 57 3.11 -16.17 1.32
CA GLU A 57 4.02 -16.46 2.42
C GLU A 57 3.84 -17.92 2.83
N ARG A 58 4.93 -18.66 3.03
CA ARG A 58 4.86 -20.03 3.54
C ARG A 58 5.61 -20.06 4.87
N THR A 59 4.86 -20.11 5.97
CA THR A 59 5.41 -20.08 7.34
C THR A 59 5.88 -21.46 7.79
N ALA A 60 5.24 -22.52 7.30
CA ALA A 60 5.56 -23.92 7.57
C ALA A 60 5.39 -24.75 6.28
N ALA A 61 5.96 -25.96 6.23
CA ALA A 61 5.91 -26.84 5.06
C ALA A 61 4.46 -27.07 4.53
N ASP A 62 3.47 -27.06 5.42
CA ASP A 62 2.07 -27.40 5.11
C ASP A 62 1.08 -26.23 5.18
N GLN A 63 1.54 -25.02 5.50
CA GLN A 63 0.68 -23.84 5.61
C GLN A 63 1.10 -22.76 4.62
N VAL A 64 0.15 -22.40 3.74
CA VAL A 64 0.32 -21.34 2.75
C VAL A 64 -0.58 -20.17 3.12
N LEU A 65 0.01 -19.02 3.35
CA LEU A 65 -0.69 -17.76 3.56
C LEU A 65 -0.71 -16.97 2.25
N VAL A 66 -1.89 -16.74 1.71
CA VAL A 66 -2.08 -15.96 0.49
C VAL A 66 -2.73 -14.64 0.85
N LYS A 67 -1.97 -13.54 0.71
CA LYS A 67 -2.49 -12.18 0.87
C LYS A 67 -2.88 -11.62 -0.49
N VAL A 68 -4.16 -11.33 -0.67
CA VAL A 68 -4.70 -10.78 -1.91
C VAL A 68 -4.97 -9.29 -1.72
N PHE A 69 -4.28 -8.45 -2.49
CA PHE A 69 -4.49 -7.01 -2.49
C PHE A 69 -5.48 -6.63 -3.57
N THR A 70 -6.62 -6.07 -3.17
CA THR A 70 -7.75 -5.76 -4.05
C THR A 70 -8.29 -4.35 -3.78
N ALA A 71 -8.78 -3.70 -4.84
CA ALA A 71 -9.54 -2.45 -4.70
C ALA A 71 -11.01 -2.68 -4.32
N ARG A 72 -11.52 -3.91 -4.44
CA ARG A 72 -12.93 -4.24 -4.20
C ARG A 72 -13.03 -5.51 -3.33
N PRO A 73 -12.75 -5.41 -2.02
CA PRO A 73 -12.79 -6.55 -1.12
C PRO A 73 -14.16 -7.23 -1.06
N GLY A 74 -15.26 -6.46 -1.16
CA GLY A 74 -16.62 -7.01 -1.14
C GLY A 74 -16.90 -8.03 -2.24
N ILE A 75 -16.32 -7.87 -3.44
CA ILE A 75 -16.48 -8.83 -4.54
C ILE A 75 -15.67 -10.11 -4.29
N VAL A 76 -14.54 -10.00 -3.58
CA VAL A 76 -13.71 -11.17 -3.21
C VAL A 76 -14.38 -12.00 -2.12
N ILE A 77 -14.98 -11.33 -1.12
CA ILE A 77 -15.68 -11.97 0.01
C ILE A 77 -17.00 -12.62 -0.46
N GLY A 78 -17.79 -11.92 -1.27
CA GLY A 78 -19.13 -12.35 -1.65
C GLY A 78 -20.18 -12.09 -0.57
N LYS A 79 -21.42 -12.56 -0.77
CA LYS A 79 -22.57 -12.23 0.11
C LYS A 79 -22.43 -12.73 1.55
N SER A 80 -21.74 -13.85 1.77
CA SER A 80 -21.56 -14.46 3.11
C SER A 80 -20.20 -15.14 3.27
N GLY A 81 -19.16 -14.66 2.58
CA GLY A 81 -17.85 -15.33 2.57
C GLY A 81 -17.76 -16.55 1.64
N GLU A 82 -18.88 -16.96 1.05
CA GLU A 82 -18.98 -18.14 0.19
C GLU A 82 -17.92 -18.17 -0.93
N LYS A 83 -17.62 -17.02 -1.53
CA LYS A 83 -16.64 -16.98 -2.63
C LYS A 83 -15.21 -17.26 -2.13
N VAL A 84 -14.88 -16.84 -0.91
CA VAL A 84 -13.59 -17.10 -0.27
C VAL A 84 -13.49 -18.56 0.12
N ASP A 85 -14.56 -19.14 0.67
CA ASP A 85 -14.57 -20.55 1.05
C ASP A 85 -14.43 -21.45 -0.18
N ARG A 86 -15.16 -21.15 -1.27
CA ARG A 86 -15.01 -21.85 -2.55
C ARG A 86 -13.58 -21.74 -3.09
N LEU A 87 -13.00 -20.55 -3.07
CA LEU A 87 -11.61 -20.33 -3.51
C LEU A 87 -10.62 -21.12 -2.66
N LYS A 88 -10.80 -21.12 -1.34
CA LYS A 88 -9.97 -21.87 -0.42
C LYS A 88 -10.03 -23.36 -0.70
N SER A 89 -11.22 -23.96 -0.84
CA SER A 89 -11.38 -25.37 -1.20
C SER A 89 -10.74 -25.70 -2.56
N LEU A 90 -10.86 -24.81 -3.53
CA LEU A 90 -10.26 -24.97 -4.86
C LEU A 90 -8.72 -24.94 -4.76
N LEU A 91 -8.15 -24.01 -4.00
CA LEU A 91 -6.70 -23.93 -3.76
C LEU A 91 -6.17 -25.14 -2.99
N GLU A 92 -6.89 -25.62 -1.97
CA GLU A 92 -6.52 -26.83 -1.21
C GLU A 92 -6.51 -28.08 -2.10
N SER A 93 -7.49 -28.21 -3.01
CA SER A 93 -7.55 -29.34 -3.96
C SER A 93 -6.35 -29.37 -4.93
N LYS A 94 -5.80 -28.20 -5.29
CA LYS A 94 -4.70 -28.07 -6.25
C LYS A 94 -3.32 -28.02 -5.59
N THR A 95 -3.25 -27.73 -4.29
CA THR A 95 -2.00 -27.57 -3.53
C THR A 95 -1.74 -28.79 -2.64
N LYS A 96 -1.83 -30.01 -3.20
CA LYS A 96 -1.55 -31.29 -2.49
C LYS A 96 -2.14 -31.37 -1.06
N LYS A 97 -3.33 -30.81 -0.82
CA LYS A 97 -4.01 -30.73 0.50
C LYS A 97 -3.30 -29.92 1.61
N ARG A 98 -2.37 -29.02 1.25
CA ARG A 98 -1.82 -28.03 2.20
C ARG A 98 -2.91 -27.08 2.67
N ARG A 99 -2.86 -26.66 3.93
CA ARG A 99 -3.86 -25.75 4.51
C ARG A 99 -3.60 -24.35 3.99
N VAL A 100 -4.56 -23.79 3.25
CA VAL A 100 -4.46 -22.45 2.69
C VAL A 100 -5.19 -21.47 3.61
N ARG A 101 -4.48 -20.45 4.09
CA ARG A 101 -5.06 -19.28 4.74
C ARG A 101 -5.09 -18.13 3.74
N MET A 102 -6.24 -17.50 3.58
CA MET A 102 -6.40 -16.36 2.67
C MET A 102 -6.70 -15.11 3.47
N ASP A 103 -5.88 -14.09 3.28
CA ASP A 103 -6.06 -12.77 3.85
C ASP A 103 -6.37 -11.77 2.72
N ILE A 104 -7.43 -11.00 2.87
CA ILE A 104 -7.86 -10.02 1.88
C ILE A 104 -7.47 -8.64 2.40
N VAL A 105 -6.59 -7.96 1.66
CA VAL A 105 -6.10 -6.63 2.01
C VAL A 105 -6.69 -5.61 1.04
N GLU A 106 -7.36 -4.61 1.58
CA GLU A 106 -7.94 -3.54 0.79
C GLU A 106 -6.86 -2.51 0.38
N ILE A 107 -6.88 -2.14 -0.91
CA ILE A 107 -6.10 -1.02 -1.43
C ILE A 107 -6.92 0.25 -1.27
N ARG A 108 -6.54 1.10 -0.31
CA ARG A 108 -7.25 2.35 0.02
C ARG A 108 -7.34 3.35 -1.14
N GLN A 109 -6.32 3.39 -1.98
CA GLN A 109 -6.22 4.35 -3.10
C GLN A 109 -5.84 3.59 -4.39
N PRO A 110 -6.82 3.08 -5.15
CA PRO A 110 -6.55 2.32 -6.37
C PRO A 110 -5.89 3.17 -7.47
N GLU A 111 -6.06 4.50 -7.44
CA GLU A 111 -5.46 5.43 -8.41
C GLU A 111 -3.93 5.55 -8.29
N LEU A 112 -3.36 5.14 -7.16
CA LEU A 112 -1.91 5.10 -6.95
C LEU A 112 -1.30 3.76 -7.35
N ASP A 113 -2.11 2.75 -7.65
CA ASP A 113 -1.64 1.43 -8.06
C ASP A 113 -1.53 1.36 -9.59
N ALA A 114 -0.32 1.11 -10.09
CA ALA A 114 -0.06 1.14 -11.53
C ALA A 114 -0.80 0.04 -12.30
N PHE A 115 -1.00 -1.14 -11.70
CA PHE A 115 -1.72 -2.23 -12.35
C PHE A 115 -3.22 -1.94 -12.43
N LEU A 116 -3.81 -1.43 -11.35
CA LEU A 116 -5.24 -1.08 -11.33
C LEU A 116 -5.57 0.08 -12.28
N VAL A 117 -4.69 1.09 -12.36
CA VAL A 117 -4.82 2.17 -13.34
C VAL A 117 -4.71 1.63 -14.76
N GLY A 118 -3.73 0.76 -15.04
CA GLY A 118 -3.60 0.10 -16.36
C GLY A 118 -4.83 -0.70 -16.74
N ARG A 119 -5.40 -1.46 -15.80
CA ARG A 119 -6.63 -2.21 -15.97
C ARG A 119 -7.84 -1.32 -16.22
N SER A 120 -7.98 -0.20 -15.50
CA SER A 120 -9.07 0.74 -15.73
C SER A 120 -9.02 1.37 -17.13
N ILE A 121 -7.81 1.61 -17.65
CA ILE A 121 -7.63 2.07 -19.03
C ILE A 121 -8.00 0.94 -20.01
N ALA A 122 -7.57 -0.30 -19.75
CA ALA A 122 -7.91 -1.46 -20.59
C ALA A 122 -9.43 -1.63 -20.74
N GLU A 123 -10.15 -1.63 -19.62
CA GLU A 123 -11.61 -1.75 -19.60
C GLU A 123 -12.31 -0.61 -20.36
N GLN A 124 -11.75 0.60 -20.35
CA GLN A 124 -12.28 1.73 -21.13
C GLN A 124 -12.03 1.57 -22.63
N LEU A 125 -10.85 1.07 -23.02
CA LEU A 125 -10.52 0.81 -24.42
C LEU A 125 -11.37 -0.32 -25.01
N GLU A 126 -11.65 -1.36 -24.23
CA GLU A 126 -12.55 -2.46 -24.61
C GLU A 126 -13.98 -1.97 -24.81
N LYS A 127 -14.42 -0.99 -24.00
CA LYS A 127 -15.70 -0.28 -24.16
C LYS A 127 -15.69 0.78 -25.27
N ARG A 128 -14.68 0.79 -26.15
CA ARG A 128 -14.54 1.70 -27.30
C ARG A 128 -14.47 3.19 -26.92
N VAL A 129 -14.02 3.52 -25.70
CA VAL A 129 -13.74 4.89 -25.32
C VAL A 129 -12.47 5.37 -26.04
N SER A 130 -12.44 6.65 -26.44
CA SER A 130 -11.25 7.25 -27.05
C SER A 130 -10.01 7.07 -26.16
N PHE A 131 -8.93 6.53 -26.73
CA PHE A 131 -7.70 6.22 -26.00
C PHE A 131 -7.06 7.46 -25.35
N ARG A 132 -7.08 8.61 -26.04
CA ARG A 132 -6.58 9.88 -25.49
C ARG A 132 -7.38 10.31 -24.27
N ARG A 133 -8.72 10.15 -24.33
CA ARG A 133 -9.61 10.48 -23.22
C ARG A 133 -9.35 9.57 -22.03
N ALA A 134 -9.28 8.26 -22.25
CA ALA A 134 -9.02 7.28 -21.20
C ALA A 134 -7.67 7.52 -20.51
N MET A 135 -6.61 7.78 -21.29
CA MET A 135 -5.27 8.10 -20.78
C MET A 135 -5.26 9.40 -19.97
N LYS A 136 -5.79 10.50 -20.52
CA LYS A 136 -5.81 11.81 -19.84
C LYS A 136 -6.64 11.75 -18.56
N GLN A 137 -7.77 11.05 -18.57
CA GLN A 137 -8.60 10.86 -17.39
C GLN A 137 -7.88 10.05 -16.31
N ALA A 138 -7.18 8.97 -16.67
CA ALA A 138 -6.41 8.16 -15.73
C ALA A 138 -5.26 8.96 -15.11
N VAL A 139 -4.49 9.68 -15.93
CA VAL A 139 -3.41 10.55 -15.49
C VAL A 139 -3.89 11.59 -14.48
N GLN A 140 -4.98 12.30 -14.81
CA GLN A 140 -5.56 13.31 -13.92
C GLN A 140 -6.07 12.71 -12.60
N LYS A 141 -6.65 11.50 -12.62
CA LYS A 141 -7.10 10.82 -11.39
C LYS A 141 -5.91 10.46 -10.48
N SER A 142 -4.83 9.91 -11.05
CA SER A 142 -3.63 9.58 -10.28
C SER A 142 -2.93 10.82 -9.72
N MET A 143 -2.86 11.91 -10.47
CA MET A 143 -2.30 13.18 -9.98
C MET A 143 -3.15 13.78 -8.85
N ARG A 144 -4.48 13.72 -8.94
CA ARG A 144 -5.39 14.13 -7.83
C ARG A 144 -5.21 13.26 -6.58
N ALA A 145 -4.86 11.98 -6.75
CA ALA A 145 -4.57 11.06 -5.65
C ALA A 145 -3.17 11.28 -5.03
N ASN A 146 -2.50 12.40 -5.33
CA ASN A 146 -1.16 12.77 -4.86
C ASN A 146 -0.01 11.91 -5.40
N ALA A 147 -0.11 11.40 -6.64
CA ALA A 147 1.07 10.91 -7.35
C ALA A 147 2.00 12.10 -7.68
N LYS A 148 3.31 11.91 -7.49
CA LYS A 148 4.31 12.94 -7.87
C LYS A 148 4.61 12.95 -9.37
N GLY A 149 4.29 11.85 -10.04
CA GLY A 149 4.29 11.76 -11.48
C GLY A 149 3.71 10.44 -11.95
N ILE A 150 3.17 10.46 -13.16
CA ILE A 150 2.63 9.30 -13.84
C ILE A 150 3.06 9.33 -15.30
N LYS A 151 3.36 8.15 -15.82
CA LYS A 151 3.64 7.93 -17.23
C LYS A 151 2.79 6.77 -17.69
N VAL A 152 2.03 6.98 -18.75
CA VAL A 152 1.20 5.96 -19.40
C VAL A 152 1.68 5.83 -20.84
N ILE A 153 1.91 4.59 -21.28
CA ILE A 153 2.21 4.28 -22.68
C ILE A 153 1.19 3.25 -23.15
N CYS A 154 0.48 3.58 -24.22
CA CYS A 154 -0.43 2.68 -24.89
C CYS A 154 0.13 2.37 -26.28
N GLY A 155 0.36 1.10 -26.59
CA GLY A 155 0.89 0.64 -27.87
C GLY A 155 -0.03 -0.38 -28.51
N GLY A 156 -0.32 -0.21 -29.80
CA GLY A 156 -1.16 -1.14 -30.57
C GLY A 156 -1.94 -0.42 -31.67
N ARG A 157 -3.01 -1.06 -32.16
CA ARG A 157 -3.93 -0.49 -33.15
C ARG A 157 -4.90 0.51 -32.51
N LEU A 158 -4.36 1.64 -32.06
CA LEU A 158 -5.10 2.66 -31.33
C LEU A 158 -6.23 3.25 -32.19
N GLY A 159 -7.47 3.17 -31.69
CA GLY A 159 -8.66 3.66 -32.40
C GLY A 159 -9.04 2.85 -33.64
N GLY A 160 -8.53 1.63 -33.80
CA GLY A 160 -8.83 0.78 -34.96
C GLY A 160 -8.00 1.09 -36.21
N SER A 161 -6.95 1.91 -36.09
CA SER A 161 -6.01 2.14 -37.20
C SER A 161 -5.38 0.82 -37.67
N GLU A 162 -5.11 0.73 -38.97
CA GLU A 162 -4.44 -0.43 -39.58
C GLU A 162 -3.02 -0.61 -39.04
N ILE A 163 -2.27 0.49 -38.95
CA ILE A 163 -0.89 0.50 -38.45
C ILE A 163 -0.88 0.72 -36.93
N ALA A 164 -0.13 -0.12 -36.21
CA ALA A 164 0.07 0.03 -34.77
C ALA A 164 0.90 1.28 -34.44
N ARG A 165 0.43 2.06 -33.48
CA ARG A 165 1.08 3.28 -32.98
C ARG A 165 1.29 3.20 -31.48
N THR A 166 2.23 4.00 -30.97
CA THR A 166 2.49 4.11 -29.54
C THR A 166 2.26 5.56 -29.10
N GLU A 167 1.25 5.77 -28.27
CA GLU A 167 0.98 7.07 -27.65
C GLU A 167 1.51 7.05 -26.21
N LYS A 168 2.15 8.15 -25.80
CA LYS A 168 2.63 8.34 -24.44
C LYS A 168 2.00 9.59 -23.84
N GLU A 169 1.51 9.48 -22.62
CA GLU A 169 1.10 10.62 -21.80
C GLU A 169 1.91 10.62 -20.51
N VAL A 170 2.47 11.79 -20.18
CA VAL A 170 3.35 11.94 -19.02
C VAL A 170 2.95 13.22 -18.30
N GLU A 171 2.74 13.12 -17.00
CA GLU A 171 2.49 14.26 -16.13
C GLU A 171 3.35 14.13 -14.87
N GLY A 172 3.93 15.25 -14.41
CA GLY A 172 4.84 15.27 -13.28
C GLY A 172 6.22 14.66 -13.59
N SER A 173 6.89 14.17 -12.54
CA SER A 173 8.26 13.64 -12.63
C SER A 173 8.29 12.12 -12.42
N VAL A 174 8.99 11.39 -13.29
CA VAL A 174 9.15 9.92 -13.18
C VAL A 174 10.63 9.55 -13.37
N PRO A 175 11.45 9.60 -12.29
CA PRO A 175 12.89 9.35 -12.37
C PRO A 175 13.22 7.85 -12.42
N LEU A 176 13.28 7.28 -13.63
CA LEU A 176 13.46 5.84 -13.82
C LEU A 176 14.82 5.29 -13.38
N GLN A 177 15.89 6.10 -13.48
CA GLN A 177 17.26 5.70 -13.11
C GLN A 177 17.51 5.76 -11.60
N THR A 178 16.73 6.57 -10.87
CA THR A 178 16.92 6.78 -9.44
C THR A 178 16.41 5.56 -8.65
N LEU A 179 17.31 4.84 -7.98
CA LEU A 179 16.95 3.65 -7.20
C LEU A 179 16.09 3.95 -5.98
N ARG A 180 16.32 5.09 -5.30
CA ARG A 180 15.54 5.51 -4.12
C ARG A 180 14.10 5.92 -4.43
N ALA A 181 13.78 6.14 -5.71
CA ALA A 181 12.45 6.55 -6.13
C ALA A 181 11.50 5.36 -6.04
N ASP A 182 10.41 5.51 -5.29
CA ASP A 182 9.33 4.54 -5.23
C ASP A 182 8.45 4.67 -6.47
N ILE A 183 8.76 3.81 -7.44
CA ILE A 183 8.05 3.72 -8.71
C ILE A 183 7.33 2.39 -8.76
N ASP A 184 6.02 2.48 -8.98
CA ASP A 184 5.17 1.33 -9.24
C ASP A 184 5.02 1.15 -10.75
N TYR A 185 5.15 -0.08 -11.23
CA TYR A 185 4.98 -0.43 -12.64
C TYR A 185 3.91 -1.50 -12.80
N GLY A 186 2.99 -1.25 -13.73
CA GLY A 186 1.94 -2.17 -14.14
C GLY A 186 1.91 -2.31 -15.65
N GLN A 187 1.72 -3.54 -16.13
CA GLN A 187 1.44 -3.83 -17.52
C GLN A 187 0.10 -4.55 -17.60
N THR A 188 -0.72 -4.11 -18.55
CA THR A 188 -2.03 -4.72 -18.81
C THR A 188 -2.28 -4.73 -20.31
N GLU A 189 -3.06 -5.71 -20.76
CA GLU A 189 -3.44 -5.87 -22.15
C GLU A 189 -4.94 -5.63 -22.26
N ALA A 190 -5.35 -4.92 -23.31
CA ALA A 190 -6.76 -4.70 -23.64
C ALA A 190 -7.09 -5.48 -24.91
N HIS A 191 -8.11 -6.32 -24.85
CA HIS A 191 -8.52 -7.16 -25.97
C HIS A 191 -9.64 -6.47 -26.75
N THR A 192 -9.26 -5.82 -27.85
CA THR A 192 -10.22 -5.14 -28.73
C THR A 192 -10.55 -6.00 -29.95
N THR A 193 -11.61 -5.64 -30.68
CA THR A 193 -11.98 -6.34 -31.92
C THR A 193 -10.89 -6.33 -32.99
N PHE A 194 -10.02 -5.34 -32.97
CA PHE A 194 -8.95 -5.17 -33.96
C PHE A 194 -7.61 -5.78 -33.52
N GLY A 195 -7.55 -6.36 -32.32
CA GLY A 195 -6.35 -6.96 -31.76
C GLY A 195 -6.07 -6.48 -30.34
N VAL A 196 -4.82 -6.68 -29.90
CA VAL A 196 -4.38 -6.40 -28.54
C VAL A 196 -3.71 -5.03 -28.45
N ILE A 197 -4.11 -4.24 -27.45
CA ILE A 197 -3.46 -2.98 -27.09
C ILE A 197 -2.71 -3.19 -25.78
N GLY A 198 -1.40 -3.02 -25.81
CA GLY A 198 -0.55 -3.10 -24.61
C GLY A 198 -0.50 -1.75 -23.89
N ILE A 199 -0.79 -1.76 -22.59
CA ILE A 199 -0.79 -0.58 -21.72
C ILE A 199 0.31 -0.78 -20.68
N LYS A 200 1.19 0.21 -20.56
CA LYS A 200 2.27 0.24 -19.56
C LYS A 200 2.14 1.51 -18.74
N VAL A 201 2.09 1.37 -17.43
CA VAL A 201 1.90 2.47 -16.49
C VAL A 201 3.05 2.51 -15.49
N TRP A 202 3.59 3.70 -15.26
CA TRP A 202 4.55 4.00 -14.21
C TRP A 202 3.95 5.07 -13.31
N ILE A 203 3.92 4.84 -12.00
CA ILE A 203 3.46 5.82 -11.01
C ILE A 203 4.58 6.05 -10.01
N TYR A 204 5.00 7.32 -9.87
CA TYR A 204 5.98 7.75 -8.88
C TYR A 204 5.27 8.30 -7.64
N LYS A 205 5.45 7.62 -6.50
CA LYS A 205 4.82 7.97 -5.22
C LYS A 205 5.73 8.88 -4.37
N GLY A 206 7.03 8.88 -4.64
CA GLY A 206 8.01 9.69 -3.92
C GLY A 206 9.33 8.96 -3.66
N ASP A 207 10.28 9.66 -3.06
CA ASP A 207 11.54 9.07 -2.65
C ASP A 207 11.38 8.46 -1.25
N ILE A 208 11.84 7.22 -1.09
CA ILE A 208 11.91 6.55 0.21
C ILE A 208 13.34 6.69 0.72
N LEU A 209 13.55 7.52 1.75
CA LEU A 209 14.84 7.56 2.43
C LEU A 209 15.02 6.29 3.28
N PRO A 210 16.24 5.72 3.34
CA PRO A 210 16.51 4.52 4.13
C PRO A 210 16.24 4.70 5.63
N SER A 211 16.38 5.90 6.19
CA SER A 211 15.99 6.23 7.57
C SER A 211 14.50 6.01 7.81
N LYS A 212 13.66 6.51 6.90
CA LYS A 212 12.20 6.40 6.97
C LYS A 212 11.71 4.96 6.82
N ARG A 213 12.44 4.09 6.12
CA ARG A 213 12.12 2.64 6.12
C ARG A 213 12.30 2.02 7.48
N ARG A 214 13.42 2.32 8.15
CA ARG A 214 13.71 1.76 9.47
C ARG A 214 12.64 2.19 10.48
N GLU A 215 12.27 3.47 10.45
CA GLU A 215 11.15 3.99 11.25
C GLU A 215 9.81 3.30 10.91
N LEU A 216 9.48 3.10 9.63
CA LEU A 216 8.25 2.40 9.24
C LEU A 216 8.26 0.92 9.65
N ALA A 217 9.41 0.25 9.56
CA ALA A 217 9.58 -1.13 9.98
C ALA A 217 9.49 -1.23 11.52
N GLU A 218 10.12 -0.32 12.26
CA GLU A 218 10.03 -0.22 13.71
C GLU A 218 8.60 0.09 14.16
N ALA A 219 7.89 0.98 13.46
CA ALA A 219 6.47 1.26 13.72
C ALA A 219 5.56 0.05 13.44
N GLN A 220 5.84 -0.74 12.41
CA GLN A 220 5.10 -1.98 12.12
C GLN A 220 5.37 -3.06 13.18
N VAL A 221 6.62 -3.21 13.63
CA VAL A 221 6.99 -4.12 14.71
C VAL A 221 6.37 -3.68 16.03
N ALA A 222 6.37 -2.38 16.33
CA ALA A 222 5.70 -1.82 17.50
C ALA A 222 4.18 -2.05 17.46
N ALA A 223 3.52 -1.79 16.32
CA ALA A 223 2.10 -2.04 16.14
C ALA A 223 1.73 -3.53 16.31
N ALA A 224 2.55 -4.43 15.77
CA ALA A 224 2.38 -5.88 15.96
C ALA A 224 2.61 -6.31 17.41
N ALA A 225 3.56 -5.68 18.11
CA ALA A 225 3.80 -5.93 19.53
C ALA A 225 2.62 -5.45 20.40
N HIS A 226 2.07 -4.27 20.14
CA HIS A 226 0.92 -3.73 20.87
C HIS A 226 -0.35 -4.58 20.69
N GLN A 227 -0.57 -5.17 19.51
CA GLN A 227 -1.69 -6.10 19.29
C GLN A 227 -1.56 -7.38 20.13
N ASN A 228 -0.35 -7.89 20.32
CA ASN A 228 -0.10 -9.11 21.12
C ASN A 228 -0.23 -8.88 22.64
N VAL A 229 -0.02 -7.65 23.12
CA VAL A 229 -0.18 -7.30 24.55
C VAL A 229 -1.66 -7.13 24.92
N ALA A 230 -2.47 -6.53 24.05
CA ALA A 230 -3.91 -6.32 24.28
C ALA A 230 -4.72 -7.64 24.37
N SER A 231 -4.23 -8.73 23.75
CA SER A 231 -4.84 -10.06 23.82
C SER A 231 -4.50 -10.84 25.09
N ARG A 232 -3.47 -10.44 25.85
CA ARG A 232 -3.06 -11.14 27.09
C ARG A 232 -3.77 -10.63 28.34
N ASP A 233 -4.19 -9.36 28.37
CA ASP A 233 -4.73 -8.73 29.58
C ASP A 233 -6.26 -8.92 29.78
N ARG A 234 -6.93 -9.61 28.85
CA ARG A 234 -8.39 -9.86 28.92
C ARG A 234 -8.78 -11.26 29.41
N GLY A 235 -7.79 -12.10 29.77
CA GLY A 235 -7.97 -13.51 30.09
C GLY A 235 -8.11 -13.88 31.57
N ASP A 236 -7.86 -12.97 32.52
CA ASP A 236 -7.67 -13.38 33.94
C ASP A 236 -8.58 -12.64 34.94
N ARG A 237 -9.86 -12.43 34.59
CA ARG A 237 -10.87 -11.89 35.53
C ARG A 237 -12.22 -12.62 35.47
N ARG A 238 -12.22 -13.95 35.41
CA ARG A 238 -13.44 -14.75 35.66
C ARG A 238 -13.09 -16.09 36.31
N GLY A 239 -13.37 -16.19 37.62
CA GLY A 239 -13.48 -17.49 38.30
C GLY A 239 -12.97 -17.47 39.73
N GLY A 240 -13.74 -16.92 40.66
CA GLY A 240 -13.41 -16.98 42.09
C GLY A 240 -14.63 -16.70 42.96
N GLU A 241 -15.65 -17.56 42.88
CA GLU A 241 -16.79 -17.52 43.80
C GLU A 241 -16.57 -18.42 45.02
N ARG A 242 -16.80 -17.80 46.20
CA ARG A 242 -17.39 -18.36 47.43
C ARG A 242 -16.59 -19.39 48.26
N ARG A 243 -16.10 -18.91 49.41
CA ARG A 243 -16.32 -19.61 50.69
C ARG A 243 -16.54 -18.61 51.82
N GLY A 244 -17.72 -18.71 52.44
CA GLY A 244 -18.21 -17.87 53.53
C GLY A 244 -17.64 -18.23 54.91
N PRO A 245 -18.22 -17.66 55.99
CA PRO A 245 -17.49 -17.13 57.13
C PRO A 245 -17.49 -18.07 58.36
N ARG A 246 -16.45 -18.00 59.19
CA ARG A 246 -16.47 -18.52 60.57
C ARG A 246 -15.71 -17.61 61.53
N THR A 247 -16.31 -17.49 62.70
CA THR A 247 -16.11 -16.59 63.83
C THR A 247 -15.07 -17.08 64.84
N ASP A 248 -14.61 -16.12 65.67
CA ASP A 248 -14.13 -16.16 67.07
C ASP A 248 -12.78 -16.80 67.52
N ARG A 249 -11.86 -15.89 67.93
CA ARG A 249 -10.93 -15.87 69.11
C ARG A 249 -9.87 -16.99 69.31
N PRO A 250 -8.82 -16.83 70.18
CA PRO A 250 -8.31 -15.67 70.94
C PRO A 250 -6.76 -15.46 70.90
N GLN A 251 -6.31 -14.46 71.67
CA GLN A 251 -4.94 -14.00 71.93
C GLN A 251 -3.93 -15.08 72.39
N GLY A 252 -2.65 -14.87 72.04
CA GLY A 252 -1.50 -15.15 72.91
C GLY A 252 -0.58 -16.31 72.52
N SER A 253 0.59 -16.00 71.94
CA SER A 253 1.92 -16.39 72.45
C SER A 253 3.02 -16.19 71.38
N GLU A 254 3.99 -15.34 71.78
CA GLU A 254 5.42 -15.31 71.46
C GLU A 254 5.98 -15.95 70.17
N ARG A 255 6.68 -15.12 69.37
CA ARG A 255 7.93 -15.54 68.73
C ARG A 255 8.89 -14.38 68.41
N ALA A 256 9.95 -14.35 69.23
CA ALA A 256 11.35 -13.93 69.04
C ALA A 256 11.72 -12.64 68.23
N PRO A 257 12.59 -11.76 68.80
CA PRO A 257 13.12 -10.59 68.11
C PRO A 257 14.24 -10.91 67.11
N ARG A 258 14.34 -10.08 66.07
CA ARG A 258 15.41 -10.12 65.04
C ARG A 258 16.74 -9.62 65.65
N PRO A 259 17.89 -10.20 65.29
CA PRO A 259 19.18 -9.77 65.83
C PRO A 259 19.57 -8.37 65.39
N LEU A 260 20.07 -7.61 66.36
CA LEU A 260 20.69 -6.31 66.27
C LEU A 260 22.07 -6.47 65.62
N GLY A 261 22.24 -5.88 64.43
CA GLY A 261 23.53 -5.78 63.75
C GLY A 261 23.84 -4.32 63.47
N ASP A 262 25.03 -3.89 63.88
CA ASP A 262 25.45 -2.52 64.11
C ASP A 262 25.27 -1.57 62.92
N ARG A 263 24.76 -0.37 63.22
CA ARG A 263 24.93 0.82 62.37
C ARG A 263 26.28 1.46 62.68
N PRO A 264 27.17 1.65 61.68
CA PRO A 264 28.21 2.66 61.80
C PRO A 264 27.60 4.04 61.62
N ARG A 265 27.84 4.91 62.60
CA ARG A 265 27.64 6.36 62.54
C ARG A 265 28.53 6.99 61.47
N GLY A 266 28.08 8.15 60.98
CA GLY A 266 28.71 8.90 59.92
C GLY A 266 30.18 9.24 60.13
N GLY A 267 30.87 9.34 58.99
CA GLY A 267 32.20 9.89 58.82
C GLY A 267 32.41 10.13 57.33
N ASP A 268 32.56 11.41 56.97
CA ASP A 268 33.17 11.96 55.75
C ASP A 268 32.89 11.31 54.39
N ARG A 269 32.02 11.99 53.61
CA ARG A 269 32.05 11.86 52.13
C ARG A 269 33.33 12.50 51.60
N GLY A 270 34.38 11.69 51.49
CA GLY A 270 35.55 12.01 50.65
C GLY A 270 35.15 12.21 49.17
N PRO A 271 35.99 12.91 48.38
CA PRO A 271 35.66 13.25 46.99
C PRO A 271 35.56 12.00 46.11
N ARG A 272 34.64 12.07 45.13
CA ARG A 272 34.40 11.00 44.15
C ARG A 272 35.70 10.53 43.48
N PRO A 273 35.94 9.22 43.33
CA PRO A 273 37.00 8.73 42.46
C PRO A 273 36.69 9.16 41.02
N GLN A 274 37.61 9.91 40.42
CA GLN A 274 37.65 10.15 38.97
C GLN A 274 38.01 8.83 38.29
N GLY A 275 37.00 8.01 38.02
CA GLY A 275 37.12 6.89 37.09
C GLY A 275 37.28 7.44 35.68
N GLU A 276 38.44 7.18 35.10
CA GLU A 276 38.85 7.60 33.76
C GLU A 276 37.82 7.16 32.72
N ARG A 277 37.27 8.15 31.98
CA ARG A 277 36.56 7.87 30.73
C ARG A 277 37.56 7.24 29.76
N PRO A 278 37.23 6.13 29.09
CA PRO A 278 38.05 5.65 27.98
C PRO A 278 38.10 6.74 26.90
N ALA A 279 39.31 7.22 26.61
CA ALA A 279 39.54 8.19 25.55
C ALA A 279 39.15 7.58 24.19
N ARG A 280 38.44 8.37 23.36
CA ARG A 280 38.28 8.06 21.94
C ARG A 280 39.66 7.98 21.29
N PRO A 281 39.95 6.98 20.44
CA PRO A 281 41.20 6.97 19.70
C PRO A 281 41.26 8.18 18.76
N PRO A 282 42.44 8.81 18.60
CA PRO A 282 42.62 9.89 17.64
C PRO A 282 42.47 9.35 16.22
N ARG A 283 41.88 10.17 15.34
CA ARG A 283 41.81 9.86 13.92
C ARG A 283 43.25 9.77 13.37
N PRO A 284 43.56 8.81 12.49
CA PRO A 284 44.83 8.80 11.79
C PRO A 284 44.99 10.11 11.01
N ALA A 285 46.07 10.85 11.29
CA ALA A 285 46.58 11.88 10.41
C ALA A 285 47.23 11.17 9.22
N GLY A 286 46.41 10.85 8.21
CA GLY A 286 46.91 10.43 6.91
C GLY A 286 47.31 11.66 6.12
N ASP A 287 48.58 11.69 5.71
CA ASP A 287 49.21 12.75 4.96
C ASP A 287 48.37 13.20 3.77
N ARG A 288 48.14 14.52 3.68
CA ARG A 288 47.69 15.12 2.42
C ARG A 288 48.85 14.99 1.44
N PRO A 289 48.65 14.42 0.25
CA PRO A 289 49.62 14.58 -0.83
C PRO A 289 49.73 16.07 -1.14
N VAL A 290 50.90 16.65 -0.88
CA VAL A 290 51.35 17.89 -1.52
C VAL A 290 51.75 17.47 -2.93
N GLY A 291 50.77 17.43 -3.83
CA GLY A 291 50.96 17.23 -5.26
C GLY A 291 50.29 18.39 -5.97
N ASP A 292 51.06 19.02 -6.86
CA ASP A 292 50.71 20.26 -7.54
C ASP A 292 49.28 20.26 -8.10
N ARG A 293 48.48 21.19 -7.60
CA ARG A 293 47.29 21.64 -8.35
C ARG A 293 47.82 22.29 -9.63
N PRO A 294 47.50 21.78 -10.84
CA PRO A 294 47.60 22.64 -12.00
C PRO A 294 46.70 23.84 -11.74
N GLN A 295 47.29 25.04 -11.75
CA GLN A 295 46.54 26.29 -11.85
C GLN A 295 45.78 26.24 -13.17
N ALA A 296 44.54 25.75 -13.14
CA ALA A 296 43.60 26.12 -14.18
C ALA A 296 43.30 27.60 -13.95
N GLU A 297 43.92 28.45 -14.76
CA GLU A 297 43.58 29.85 -14.90
C GLU A 297 42.05 29.95 -15.02
N ARG A 298 41.42 30.54 -14.01
CA ARG A 298 40.05 31.01 -14.18
C ARG A 298 40.12 32.18 -15.14
N GLY A 299 39.93 31.90 -16.43
CA GLY A 299 39.64 32.93 -17.41
C GLY A 299 38.50 33.84 -16.91
N PRO A 300 38.52 35.13 -17.25
CA PRO A 300 37.47 36.05 -16.85
C PRO A 300 36.12 35.52 -17.35
N ARG A 301 35.11 35.56 -16.47
CA ARG A 301 33.73 35.24 -16.84
C ARG A 301 33.37 36.09 -18.07
N PRO A 302 32.85 35.52 -19.17
CA PRO A 302 32.32 36.33 -20.24
C PRO A 302 31.20 37.19 -19.65
N GLY A 303 31.42 38.50 -19.66
CA GLY A 303 30.40 39.50 -19.40
C GLY A 303 29.36 39.38 -20.49
N GLY A 304 28.37 38.51 -20.24
CA GLY A 304 27.16 38.46 -21.03
C GLY A 304 26.43 39.77 -20.85
N ASP A 305 26.56 40.62 -21.86
CA ASP A 305 25.83 41.86 -22.03
C ASP A 305 24.33 41.57 -21.88
N ARG A 306 23.76 41.93 -20.72
CA ARG A 306 22.32 41.85 -20.52
C ARG A 306 21.72 43.02 -21.27
N GLY A 307 21.36 42.78 -22.54
CA GLY A 307 20.52 43.70 -23.30
C GLY A 307 19.29 44.12 -22.49
N PRO A 308 18.77 45.35 -22.71
CA PRO A 308 17.67 45.89 -21.93
C PRO A 308 16.44 44.99 -22.03
N ARG A 309 15.78 44.76 -20.89
CA ARG A 309 14.52 44.02 -20.83
C ARG A 309 13.49 44.70 -21.74
N PRO A 310 12.80 43.97 -22.62
CA PRO A 310 11.68 44.54 -23.36
C PRO A 310 10.59 44.97 -22.36
N GLN A 311 10.23 46.25 -22.41
CA GLN A 311 9.04 46.79 -21.73
C GLN A 311 7.80 46.28 -22.47
N GLY A 312 7.45 45.02 -22.25
CA GLY A 312 6.16 44.47 -22.64
C GLY A 312 5.13 44.82 -21.57
N GLU A 313 4.08 45.54 -21.97
CA GLU A 313 2.93 45.89 -21.12
C GLU A 313 2.41 44.66 -20.39
N ARG A 314 2.26 44.76 -19.06
CA ARG A 314 1.56 43.76 -18.26
C ARG A 314 0.12 43.65 -18.77
N PRO A 315 -0.38 42.47 -19.15
CA PRO A 315 -1.80 42.29 -19.39
C PRO A 315 -2.56 42.61 -18.10
N GLN A 316 -3.47 43.57 -18.15
CA GLN A 316 -4.31 43.92 -17.02
C GLN A 316 -5.18 42.72 -16.64
N ARG A 317 -5.19 42.40 -15.34
CA ARG A 317 -6.02 41.35 -14.78
C ARG A 317 -7.48 41.78 -14.89
N PRO A 318 -8.38 41.00 -15.50
CA PRO A 318 -9.79 41.41 -15.59
C PRO A 318 -10.40 41.53 -14.18
N PRO A 319 -11.30 42.49 -13.95
CA PRO A 319 -11.92 42.70 -12.65
C PRO A 319 -12.75 41.47 -12.25
N ARG A 320 -12.64 41.08 -10.97
CA ARG A 320 -13.47 40.02 -10.38
C ARG A 320 -14.94 40.46 -10.43
N GLN A 321 -15.78 39.67 -11.08
CA GLN A 321 -17.23 39.81 -10.98
C GLN A 321 -17.66 39.60 -9.51
N PRO A 322 -18.56 40.43 -8.96
CA PRO A 322 -19.13 40.18 -7.64
C PRO A 322 -19.97 38.90 -7.67
N ARG A 323 -19.88 38.11 -6.61
CA ARG A 323 -20.74 36.93 -6.40
C ARG A 323 -22.19 37.40 -6.31
N PRO A 324 -23.16 36.71 -6.94
CA PRO A 324 -24.57 37.00 -6.71
C PRO A 324 -24.93 36.70 -5.24
N GLU A 325 -25.57 37.67 -4.60
CA GLU A 325 -26.21 37.54 -3.30
C GLU A 325 -27.25 36.41 -3.35
N GLN A 326 -27.18 35.49 -2.39
CA GLN A 326 -28.23 34.53 -2.15
C GLN A 326 -29.34 35.24 -1.37
N THR A 327 -30.48 35.47 -2.01
CA THR A 327 -31.74 35.76 -1.31
C THR A 327 -32.20 34.51 -0.56
N PRO A 328 -32.66 34.63 0.70
CA PRO A 328 -33.19 33.50 1.44
C PRO A 328 -34.59 33.19 0.91
N VAL A 329 -34.78 31.99 0.36
CA VAL A 329 -36.12 31.51 -0.03
C VAL A 329 -36.77 30.90 1.21
N SER A 330 -37.87 31.53 1.62
CA SER A 330 -38.78 31.18 2.69
C SER A 330 -39.39 29.78 2.53
N GLU A 331 -39.56 29.11 3.66
CA GLU A 331 -40.32 27.88 3.84
C GLU A 331 -41.75 27.99 3.28
N SER A 332 -42.14 27.03 2.45
CA SER A 332 -43.54 26.64 2.31
C SER A 332 -43.61 25.16 1.91
N SER A 333 -44.17 24.37 2.83
CA SER A 333 -44.49 22.95 2.66
C SER A 333 -45.56 22.74 1.59
N PRO A 334 -45.51 21.66 0.81
CA PRO A 334 -46.71 21.11 0.20
C PRO A 334 -47.16 19.82 0.92
N SER A 335 -48.38 19.88 1.44
CA SER A 335 -49.21 18.75 1.87
C SER A 335 -49.50 17.80 0.70
N VAL A 336 -49.18 16.52 0.87
CA VAL A 336 -49.51 15.45 -0.09
C VAL A 336 -50.72 14.68 0.45
N THR A 337 -51.84 14.76 -0.26
CA THR A 337 -52.99 13.86 -0.15
C THR A 337 -52.71 12.55 -0.89
N PRO A 338 -53.16 11.38 -0.40
CA PRO A 338 -52.99 10.11 -1.09
C PRO A 338 -54.16 9.85 -2.06
N THR A 339 -53.85 9.38 -3.26
CA THR A 339 -54.83 8.81 -4.20
C THR A 339 -54.58 7.31 -4.31
N GLU A 340 -55.62 6.54 -4.01
CA GLU A 340 -55.70 5.08 -4.14
C GLU A 340 -55.57 4.66 -5.61
N THR A 341 -54.81 3.60 -5.90
CA THR A 341 -55.01 2.74 -7.08
C THR A 341 -54.49 1.33 -6.77
N THR A 342 -55.44 0.48 -6.36
CA THR A 342 -55.62 -0.94 -6.68
C THR A 342 -54.40 -1.83 -7.00
N THR A 343 -54.17 -2.75 -6.06
CA THR A 343 -53.43 -4.00 -6.12
C THR A 343 -53.97 -4.95 -7.20
N SER A 344 -53.07 -5.58 -7.97
CA SER A 344 -53.33 -6.92 -8.54
C SER A 344 -52.08 -7.79 -8.40
N THR A 345 -52.22 -8.86 -7.63
CA THR A 345 -51.28 -9.97 -7.47
C THR A 345 -51.97 -11.20 -8.08
N PRO A 346 -51.31 -12.03 -8.89
CA PRO A 346 -51.86 -13.32 -9.26
C PRO A 346 -51.45 -14.37 -8.22
N ASP A 347 -52.45 -15.07 -7.67
CA ASP A 347 -52.27 -16.26 -6.83
C ASP A 347 -52.73 -17.53 -7.58
N THR A 348 -52.22 -18.63 -7.05
CA THR A 348 -52.06 -19.99 -7.53
C THR A 348 -53.31 -20.86 -7.26
N GLY A 349 -53.48 -21.93 -8.05
CA GLY A 349 -54.20 -23.17 -7.67
C GLY A 349 -55.55 -23.35 -8.36
N ALA A 350 -55.79 -24.36 -9.22
CA ALA A 350 -55.81 -25.82 -9.04
C ALA A 350 -57.27 -26.36 -9.08
N THR A 351 -57.49 -27.46 -9.81
CA THR A 351 -58.65 -28.42 -9.75
C THR A 351 -60.03 -27.85 -10.17
N GLN A 352 -60.99 -28.54 -10.81
CA GLN A 352 -61.31 -29.96 -11.02
C GLN A 352 -62.43 -30.05 -12.11
N SER A 353 -62.51 -31.18 -12.83
CA SER A 353 -63.71 -31.88 -13.37
C SER A 353 -64.90 -31.11 -13.99
N GLU A 354 -65.21 -31.39 -15.26
CA GLU A 354 -66.24 -32.36 -15.71
C GLU A 354 -66.01 -32.74 -17.19
#